data_AF-A0A0G0XS48-F1
#
_entry.id   AF-A0A0G0XS48-F1
#
_cell.length_a   1.000
_cell.length_b   1.000
_cell.length_c   1.000
_cell.angle_alpha   90.00
_cell.angle_beta   90.00
_cell.angle_gamma   90.00
#
_symmetry.space_group_name_H-M   'P 1'
#
loop_
_entity.id
_entity.type
_entity.pdbx_description
1 polymer ?
#
loop_
_entity_poly.entity_id
_entity_poly.type
_entity_poly.pdbx_seq_one_letter_code
_entity_poly.pdbx_strand_id
1 'polypeptide(L)'
;MSREVIAQLKSLKNHPDAGWVDGVGQNQAKTQLLTAIGHHDDRVIGDAQVAYIKWNAFSFATRPIGVGLVIFALLFGGWFTTVKAAVGSIPGDTLYNVKLITEQAQLIISPQDQRAVLHTQFAQRRMVEIQSLQQIDDGRSERYLAETVHALETEVVKAGDALTQLKNNQDANTLTVASVLDEKISTLQAELNAIGDQSAKDATETTTAVSNSAVDAIMDVHEQTETQESGVALNRSFKNEYTDLRERQTFDTGRVQTISAIINENAIEGILSGDDILRLQFEIDQATDDVAEAMNSFAAGAYRGAFDMLRDADTTLLGIEARLASIEEQVMTVLNLQEDVEEKVEEVVEEVEIVEENQENESSDPQITQ
;
A
#
# COMPACT_ATOMS: atom_id res chain seq x y z
N MET A 1 -34.66 -52.22 69.19
CA MET A 1 -35.13 -51.48 70.38
C MET A 1 -36.15 -52.35 71.11
N SER A 2 -35.89 -52.66 72.37
CA SER A 2 -36.76 -53.54 73.16
C SER A 2 -38.10 -52.86 73.46
N ARG A 3 -39.19 -53.66 73.51
CA ARG A 3 -40.57 -53.17 73.77
C ARG A 3 -40.67 -52.41 75.10
N GLU A 4 -39.75 -52.67 76.01
CA GLU A 4 -39.64 -52.04 77.32
C GLU A 4 -39.29 -50.55 77.23
N VAL A 5 -38.39 -50.16 76.32
CA VAL A 5 -38.03 -48.75 76.08
C VAL A 5 -39.21 -47.96 75.49
N ILE A 6 -40.00 -48.61 74.64
CA ILE A 6 -41.21 -48.00 74.04
C ILE A 6 -42.32 -47.83 75.10
N ALA A 7 -42.44 -48.76 76.04
CA ALA A 7 -43.39 -48.66 77.14
C ALA A 7 -43.03 -47.53 78.11
N GLN A 8 -41.74 -47.36 78.44
CA GLN A 8 -41.25 -46.28 79.29
C GLN A 8 -41.39 -44.89 78.64
N LEU A 9 -41.18 -44.78 77.32
CA LEU A 9 -41.40 -43.52 76.60
C LEU A 9 -42.89 -43.15 76.50
N LYS A 10 -43.79 -44.14 76.45
CA LYS A 10 -45.24 -43.89 76.45
C LYS A 10 -45.77 -43.46 77.82
N SER A 11 -45.20 -43.97 78.92
CA SER A 11 -45.64 -43.55 80.27
C SER A 11 -45.23 -42.11 80.59
N LEU A 12 -44.11 -41.62 80.03
CA LEU A 12 -43.67 -40.23 80.20
C LEU A 12 -44.50 -39.21 79.42
N LYS A 13 -45.20 -39.62 78.35
CA LYS A 13 -45.97 -38.70 77.51
C LYS A 13 -47.28 -38.23 78.14
N ASN A 14 -47.79 -38.93 79.15
CA ASN A 14 -49.16 -38.75 79.66
C ASN A 14 -49.22 -38.38 81.16
N HIS A 15 -48.12 -37.95 81.79
CA HIS A 15 -48.20 -37.45 83.17
C HIS A 15 -48.74 -36.01 83.18
N PRO A 16 -49.87 -35.73 83.84
CA PRO A 16 -50.49 -34.39 83.85
C PRO A 16 -49.74 -33.37 84.72
N ASP A 17 -48.72 -33.81 85.47
CA ASP A 17 -47.81 -32.95 86.24
C ASP A 17 -46.51 -32.64 85.49
N ALA A 18 -46.33 -33.20 84.28
CA ALA A 18 -45.35 -32.70 83.32
C ALA A 18 -45.94 -31.45 82.67
N GLY A 19 -46.08 -30.40 83.49
CA GLY A 19 -46.40 -29.06 83.00
C GLY A 19 -45.53 -28.75 81.81
N TRP A 20 -46.11 -28.11 80.79
CA TRP A 20 -45.36 -27.58 79.66
C TRP A 20 -44.14 -26.87 80.20
N VAL A 21 -42.97 -27.49 80.05
CA VAL A 21 -41.72 -26.85 80.38
C VAL A 21 -41.64 -25.73 79.37
N ASP A 22 -41.86 -24.50 79.85
CA ASP A 22 -41.48 -23.27 79.18
C ASP A 22 -40.20 -23.54 78.36
N GLY A 23 -40.17 -23.13 77.10
CA GLY A 23 -39.06 -23.38 76.17
C GLY A 23 -37.69 -23.03 76.74
N VAL A 24 -37.62 -22.20 77.79
CA VAL A 24 -36.41 -21.93 78.56
C VAL A 24 -35.90 -23.17 79.32
N GLY A 25 -36.76 -23.91 80.01
CA GLY A 25 -36.37 -25.10 80.78
C GLY A 25 -35.99 -26.29 79.89
N GLN A 26 -36.61 -26.42 78.72
CA GLN A 26 -36.29 -27.47 77.75
C GLN A 26 -34.89 -27.27 77.15
N ASN A 27 -34.50 -26.01 76.91
CA ASN A 27 -33.17 -25.68 76.43
C ASN A 27 -32.10 -25.87 77.52
N GLN A 28 -32.38 -25.54 78.78
CA GLN A 28 -31.44 -25.79 79.87
C GLN A 28 -31.18 -27.28 80.11
N ALA A 29 -32.22 -28.12 80.07
CA ALA A 29 -32.06 -29.57 80.17
C ALA A 29 -31.28 -30.16 78.98
N LYS A 30 -31.50 -29.64 77.77
CA LYS A 30 -30.76 -30.03 76.56
C LYS A 30 -29.28 -29.65 76.64
N THR A 31 -28.97 -28.45 77.13
CA THR A 31 -27.57 -28.00 77.28
C THR A 31 -26.86 -28.80 78.37
N GLN A 32 -27.50 -29.08 79.51
CA GLN A 32 -26.91 -29.91 80.55
C GLN A 32 -26.67 -31.37 80.10
N LEU A 33 -27.57 -31.94 79.30
CA LEU A 33 -27.35 -33.24 78.66
C LEU A 33 -26.17 -33.21 77.69
N LEU A 34 -26.08 -32.21 76.81
CA LEU A 34 -25.00 -32.10 75.83
C LEU A 34 -23.62 -31.87 76.50
N THR A 35 -23.58 -31.13 77.61
CA THR A 35 -22.34 -30.95 78.39
C THR A 35 -21.95 -32.23 79.15
N ALA A 36 -22.91 -32.99 79.69
CA ALA A 36 -22.63 -34.25 80.38
C ALA A 36 -22.13 -35.37 79.44
N ILE A 37 -22.43 -35.28 78.14
CA ILE A 37 -22.00 -36.25 77.11
C ILE A 37 -20.62 -35.89 76.53
N GLY A 38 -19.96 -34.82 77.02
CA GLY A 38 -18.57 -34.51 76.69
C GLY A 38 -18.35 -34.03 75.25
N HIS A 39 -19.33 -33.37 74.63
CA HIS A 39 -19.19 -32.82 73.28
C HIS A 39 -18.36 -31.51 73.32
N HIS A 40 -17.06 -31.61 73.06
CA HIS A 40 -16.22 -30.47 72.64
C HIS A 40 -16.48 -30.17 71.17
N ASP A 41 -16.85 -28.93 70.89
CA ASP A 41 -17.31 -28.43 69.59
C ASP A 41 -16.10 -28.14 68.67
N ASP A 42 -15.33 -29.16 68.30
CA ASP A 42 -14.35 -29.06 67.22
C ASP A 42 -15.06 -29.24 65.87
N ARG A 43 -15.40 -28.10 65.27
CA ARG A 43 -15.98 -28.00 63.93
C ARG A 43 -15.00 -28.48 62.86
N VAL A 44 -15.17 -29.71 62.38
CA VAL A 44 -14.50 -30.20 61.15
C VAL A 44 -15.47 -30.97 60.25
N ILE A 45 -16.61 -30.38 59.87
CA ILE A 45 -17.39 -30.86 58.70
C ILE A 45 -18.03 -29.65 58.01
N GLY A 46 -17.25 -28.97 57.17
CA GLY A 46 -17.74 -27.84 56.36
C GLY A 46 -16.86 -27.52 55.15
N ASP A 47 -15.54 -27.63 55.30
CA ASP A 47 -14.62 -27.18 54.24
C ASP A 47 -14.27 -28.24 53.18
N ALA A 48 -14.35 -29.53 53.48
CA ALA A 48 -13.92 -30.56 52.51
C ALA A 48 -14.89 -30.73 51.32
N GLN A 49 -16.21 -30.58 51.54
CA GLN A 49 -17.20 -30.74 50.47
C GLN A 49 -17.32 -29.49 49.58
N VAL A 50 -17.17 -28.29 50.16
CA VAL A 50 -17.16 -27.03 49.39
C VAL A 50 -15.86 -26.90 48.58
N ALA A 51 -14.72 -27.38 49.10
CA ALA A 51 -13.46 -27.42 48.37
C ALA A 51 -13.49 -28.38 47.17
N TYR A 52 -14.12 -29.56 47.30
CA TYR A 52 -14.23 -30.53 46.20
C TYR A 52 -15.14 -30.03 45.06
N ILE A 53 -16.26 -29.38 45.39
CA ILE A 53 -17.17 -28.80 44.38
C ILE A 53 -16.53 -27.58 43.69
N LYS A 54 -15.79 -26.74 44.43
CA LYS A 54 -15.02 -25.63 43.84
C LYS A 54 -13.89 -26.12 42.94
N TRP A 55 -13.16 -27.18 43.30
CA TRP A 55 -12.09 -27.74 42.47
C TRP A 55 -12.67 -28.30 41.15
N ASN A 56 -13.75 -29.09 41.21
CA ASN A 56 -14.29 -29.73 40.01
C ASN A 56 -14.96 -28.72 39.05
N ALA A 57 -15.69 -27.72 39.57
CA ALA A 57 -16.29 -26.66 38.77
C ALA A 57 -15.24 -25.74 38.11
N PHE A 58 -14.14 -25.43 38.81
CA PHE A 58 -13.05 -24.64 38.24
C PHE A 58 -12.30 -25.41 37.14
N SER A 59 -12.16 -26.74 37.27
CA SER A 59 -11.53 -27.58 36.23
C SER A 59 -12.40 -27.81 34.98
N PHE A 60 -13.72 -27.67 35.09
CA PHE A 60 -14.65 -27.82 33.95
C PHE A 60 -14.80 -26.52 33.15
N ALA A 61 -14.70 -25.35 33.80
CA ALA A 61 -14.75 -24.05 33.14
C ALA A 61 -13.39 -23.59 32.55
N THR A 62 -12.27 -24.03 33.10
CA THR A 62 -10.92 -23.67 32.60
C THR A 62 -10.46 -24.50 31.41
N ARG A 63 -11.03 -25.69 31.18
CA ARG A 63 -10.71 -26.54 30.01
C ARG A 63 -11.12 -25.96 28.65
N PRO A 64 -12.34 -25.43 28.44
CA PRO A 64 -12.69 -24.82 27.15
C PRO A 64 -11.96 -23.48 26.91
N ILE A 65 -11.65 -22.72 27.97
CA ILE A 65 -10.86 -21.48 27.85
C ILE A 65 -9.39 -21.80 27.56
N GLY A 66 -8.82 -22.81 28.21
CA GLY A 66 -7.46 -23.28 27.97
C GLY A 66 -7.30 -23.90 26.58
N VAL A 67 -8.25 -24.74 26.15
CA VAL A 67 -8.27 -25.29 24.78
C VAL A 67 -8.52 -24.17 23.77
N GLY A 68 -9.39 -23.20 24.07
CA GLY A 68 -9.60 -22.01 23.25
C GLY A 68 -8.34 -21.16 23.13
N LEU A 69 -7.61 -20.94 24.22
CA LEU A 69 -6.34 -20.22 24.24
C LEU A 69 -5.20 -21.00 23.59
N VAL A 70 -5.20 -22.33 23.66
CA VAL A 70 -4.20 -23.18 22.98
C VAL A 70 -4.51 -23.30 21.49
N ILE A 71 -5.78 -23.39 21.10
CA ILE A 71 -6.21 -23.29 19.69
C ILE A 71 -5.92 -21.88 19.18
N PHE A 72 -6.21 -20.83 19.96
CA PHE A 72 -5.83 -19.47 19.63
C PHE A 72 -4.30 -19.34 19.58
N ALA A 73 -3.53 -19.90 20.51
CA ALA A 73 -2.07 -19.88 20.46
C ALA A 73 -1.47 -20.83 19.42
N LEU A 74 -2.20 -21.80 18.86
CA LEU A 74 -1.74 -22.63 17.75
C LEU A 74 -2.09 -21.99 16.40
N LEU A 75 -3.28 -21.40 16.29
CA LEU A 75 -3.73 -20.63 15.13
C LEU A 75 -2.99 -19.28 15.02
N PHE A 76 -2.73 -18.64 16.17
CA PHE A 76 -2.09 -17.32 16.28
C PHE A 76 -0.65 -17.35 16.83
N GLY A 77 -0.19 -18.42 17.47
CA GLY A 77 1.22 -18.50 17.90
C GLY A 77 2.19 -18.81 16.77
N GLY A 78 1.69 -19.33 15.64
CA GLY A 78 2.41 -19.30 14.35
C GLY A 78 2.29 -17.96 13.60
N TRP A 79 1.39 -17.06 14.01
CA TRP A 79 1.11 -15.80 13.31
C TRP A 79 2.29 -14.83 13.33
N PHE A 80 3.11 -14.81 14.38
CA PHE A 80 4.27 -13.91 14.42
C PHE A 80 5.33 -14.25 13.35
N THR A 81 5.43 -15.52 12.94
CA THR A 81 6.28 -15.95 11.81
C THR A 81 5.54 -15.81 10.46
N THR A 82 4.24 -16.10 10.40
CA THR A 82 3.45 -16.01 9.17
C THR A 82 3.17 -14.58 8.72
N VAL A 83 2.98 -13.63 9.66
CA VAL A 83 2.79 -12.20 9.34
C VAL A 83 4.02 -11.61 8.68
N LYS A 84 5.23 -11.96 9.14
CA LYS A 84 6.45 -11.48 8.50
C LYS A 84 6.61 -12.00 7.08
N ALA A 85 6.18 -13.24 6.81
CA ALA A 85 6.14 -13.79 5.46
C ALA A 85 5.04 -13.14 4.59
N ALA A 86 3.89 -12.80 5.17
CA ALA A 86 2.78 -12.14 4.47
C ALA A 86 3.08 -10.67 4.11
N VAL A 87 3.93 -9.97 4.87
CA VAL A 87 4.31 -8.58 4.54
C VAL A 87 5.01 -8.51 3.17
N GLY A 88 5.87 -9.50 2.87
CA GLY A 88 6.59 -9.60 1.61
C GLY A 88 5.84 -10.34 0.50
N SER A 89 4.60 -10.78 0.72
CA SER A 89 3.85 -11.49 -0.32
C SER A 89 3.37 -10.55 -1.41
N ILE A 90 3.50 -10.97 -2.65
CA ILE A 90 3.01 -10.28 -3.85
C ILE A 90 1.72 -10.94 -4.37
N PRO A 91 0.93 -10.28 -5.25
CA PRO A 91 -0.26 -10.91 -5.82
C PRO A 91 0.07 -12.26 -6.47
N GLY A 92 -0.80 -13.25 -6.21
CA GLY A 92 -0.57 -14.64 -6.60
C GLY A 92 0.02 -15.53 -5.51
N ASP A 93 0.64 -14.94 -4.48
CA ASP A 93 1.12 -15.70 -3.32
C ASP A 93 -0.02 -16.18 -2.42
N THR A 94 0.17 -17.35 -1.81
CA THR A 94 -0.81 -17.96 -0.89
C THR A 94 -1.20 -17.07 0.29
N LEU A 95 -0.29 -16.21 0.76
CA LEU A 95 -0.49 -15.32 1.91
C LEU A 95 -0.94 -13.91 1.53
N TYR A 96 -1.08 -13.59 0.25
CA TYR A 96 -1.44 -12.25 -0.21
C TYR A 96 -2.84 -11.82 0.28
N ASN A 97 -3.80 -12.73 0.29
CA ASN A 97 -5.13 -12.45 0.84
C ASN A 97 -5.07 -12.10 2.34
N VAL A 98 -4.12 -12.71 3.08
CA VAL A 98 -3.92 -12.38 4.50
C VAL A 98 -3.38 -10.96 4.65
N LYS A 99 -2.45 -10.53 3.78
CA LYS A 99 -1.95 -9.15 3.72
C LYS A 99 -3.09 -8.15 3.55
N LEU A 100 -3.94 -8.33 2.55
CA LEU A 100 -5.08 -7.43 2.30
C LEU A 100 -6.05 -7.36 3.49
N ILE A 101 -6.35 -8.49 4.14
CA ILE A 101 -7.20 -8.51 5.34
C ILE A 101 -6.55 -7.72 6.49
N THR A 102 -5.24 -7.86 6.70
CA THR A 102 -4.54 -7.11 7.75
C THR A 102 -4.52 -5.61 7.48
N GLU A 103 -4.38 -5.19 6.23
CA GLU A 103 -4.45 -3.79 5.80
C GLU A 103 -5.85 -3.20 6.05
N GLN A 104 -6.91 -3.94 5.68
CA GLN A 104 -8.28 -3.53 5.94
C GLN A 104 -8.58 -3.43 7.45
N ALA A 105 -8.08 -4.37 8.26
CA ALA A 105 -8.23 -4.33 9.71
C ALA A 105 -7.54 -3.09 10.30
N GLN A 106 -6.35 -2.73 9.78
CA GLN A 106 -5.62 -1.53 10.16
C GLN A 106 -6.44 -0.26 9.87
N LEU A 107 -7.11 -0.16 8.72
CA LEU A 107 -7.98 0.98 8.40
C LEU A 107 -9.20 1.10 9.33
N ILE A 108 -9.82 -0.03 9.69
CA ILE A 108 -11.02 -0.04 10.54
C ILE A 108 -10.71 0.51 11.94
N ILE A 109 -9.56 0.14 12.50
CA ILE A 109 -9.17 0.57 13.85
C ILE A 109 -8.53 1.97 13.88
N SER A 110 -8.18 2.53 12.73
CA SER A 110 -7.43 3.79 12.66
C SER A 110 -8.35 5.02 12.68
N PRO A 111 -7.94 6.08 13.39
CA PRO A 111 -8.55 7.41 13.34
C PRO A 111 -8.64 7.97 11.91
N GLN A 112 -9.60 8.88 11.67
CA GLN A 112 -9.87 9.44 10.34
C GLN A 112 -8.67 10.21 9.77
N ASP A 113 -7.99 11.00 10.60
CA ASP A 113 -6.77 11.74 10.28
C ASP A 113 -5.60 10.84 9.87
N GLN A 114 -5.59 9.58 10.31
CA GLN A 114 -4.56 8.60 9.94
C GLN A 114 -4.88 7.83 8.65
N ARG A 115 -6.14 7.83 8.19
CA ARG A 115 -6.55 7.02 7.03
C ARG A 115 -5.90 7.46 5.74
N ALA A 116 -5.79 8.77 5.50
CA ALA A 116 -5.10 9.31 4.34
C ALA A 116 -3.65 8.82 4.29
N VAL A 117 -2.94 8.91 5.41
CA VAL A 117 -1.56 8.43 5.54
C VAL A 117 -1.48 6.92 5.33
N LEU A 118 -2.41 6.13 5.87
CA LEU A 118 -2.41 4.67 5.66
C LEU A 118 -2.64 4.29 4.20
N HIS A 119 -3.57 4.95 3.51
CA HIS A 119 -3.80 4.73 2.09
C HIS A 119 -2.54 5.04 1.26
N THR A 120 -1.81 6.11 1.54
CA THR A 120 -0.50 6.35 0.88
C THR A 120 0.55 5.27 1.18
N GLN A 121 0.56 4.72 2.40
CA GLN A 121 1.46 3.61 2.73
C GLN A 121 1.09 2.33 1.98
N PHE A 122 -0.20 2.07 1.78
CA PHE A 122 -0.65 0.93 1.00
C PHE A 122 -0.34 1.11 -0.48
N ALA A 123 -0.54 2.31 -1.03
CA ALA A 123 -0.09 2.65 -2.38
C ALA A 123 1.42 2.40 -2.55
N GLN A 124 2.26 2.85 -1.61
CA GLN A 124 3.69 2.57 -1.62
C GLN A 124 4.02 1.07 -1.61
N ARG A 125 3.25 0.25 -0.88
CA ARG A 125 3.42 -1.22 -0.93
C ARG A 125 3.02 -1.79 -2.27
N ARG A 126 1.93 -1.30 -2.89
CA ARG A 126 1.54 -1.71 -4.25
C ARG A 126 2.63 -1.36 -5.25
N MET A 127 3.30 -0.23 -5.09
CA MET A 127 4.41 0.18 -5.96
C MET A 127 5.60 -0.78 -5.89
N VAL A 128 5.99 -1.20 -4.68
CA VAL A 128 7.02 -2.24 -4.48
C VAL A 128 6.60 -3.58 -5.08
N GLU A 129 5.33 -3.93 -5.00
CA GLU A 129 4.80 -5.17 -5.63
C GLU A 129 4.85 -5.09 -7.15
N ILE A 130 4.50 -3.96 -7.76
CA ILE A 130 4.61 -3.71 -9.20
C ILE A 130 6.07 -3.92 -9.65
N GLN A 131 7.03 -3.30 -8.97
CA GLN A 131 8.46 -3.46 -9.26
C GLN A 131 8.92 -4.92 -9.11
N SER A 132 8.37 -5.65 -8.13
CA SER A 132 8.70 -7.06 -7.91
C SER A 132 8.12 -7.96 -9.02
N LEU A 133 6.90 -7.66 -9.48
CA LEU A 133 6.24 -8.40 -10.56
C LEU A 133 7.00 -8.25 -11.88
N GLN A 134 7.51 -7.06 -12.19
CA GLN A 134 8.32 -6.82 -13.39
C GLN A 134 9.61 -7.66 -13.45
N GLN A 135 10.11 -8.13 -12.30
CA GLN A 135 11.29 -8.99 -12.23
C GLN A 135 10.98 -10.48 -12.40
N ILE A 136 9.70 -10.86 -12.41
CA ILE A 136 9.25 -12.24 -12.52
C ILE A 136 8.87 -12.53 -13.96
N ASP A 137 9.67 -13.37 -14.61
CA ASP A 137 9.41 -13.90 -15.94
C ASP A 137 8.52 -15.15 -15.86
N ASP A 138 7.27 -14.95 -15.43
CA ASP A 138 6.20 -15.93 -15.63
C ASP A 138 5.01 -15.23 -16.30
N GLY A 139 4.34 -15.92 -17.23
CA GLY A 139 3.21 -15.33 -17.98
C GLY A 139 1.99 -14.96 -17.12
N ARG A 140 2.05 -15.12 -15.79
CA ARG A 140 1.01 -14.63 -14.86
C ARG A 140 1.33 -13.23 -14.35
N SER A 141 2.59 -12.80 -14.42
CA SER A 141 3.05 -11.49 -13.96
C SER A 141 2.26 -10.34 -14.60
N GLU A 142 2.01 -10.39 -15.91
CA GLU A 142 1.26 -9.33 -16.64
C GLU A 142 -0.17 -9.12 -16.09
N ARG A 143 -0.87 -10.22 -15.77
CA ARG A 143 -2.21 -10.15 -15.17
C ARG A 143 -2.17 -9.49 -13.79
N TYR A 144 -1.22 -9.90 -12.96
CA TYR A 144 -1.08 -9.36 -11.61
C TYR A 144 -0.56 -7.93 -11.62
N LEU A 145 0.25 -7.54 -12.60
CA LEU A 145 0.76 -6.20 -12.78
C LEU A 145 -0.40 -5.22 -12.96
N ALA A 146 -1.28 -5.46 -13.92
CA ALA A 146 -2.45 -4.61 -14.16
C ALA A 146 -3.38 -4.50 -12.93
N GLU A 147 -3.62 -5.62 -12.24
CA GLU A 147 -4.42 -5.63 -11.01
C GLU A 147 -3.75 -4.79 -9.89
N THR A 148 -2.43 -4.85 -9.78
CA THR A 148 -1.67 -4.13 -8.74
C THR A 148 -1.58 -2.64 -9.04
N VAL A 149 -1.43 -2.25 -10.31
CA VAL A 149 -1.48 -0.84 -10.74
C VAL A 149 -2.85 -0.24 -10.42
N HIS A 150 -3.93 -0.95 -10.72
CA HIS A 150 -5.28 -0.49 -10.36
C HIS A 150 -5.49 -0.43 -8.84
N ALA A 151 -4.91 -1.37 -8.08
CA ALA A 151 -4.94 -1.30 -6.62
C ALA A 151 -4.15 -0.09 -6.09
N LEU A 152 -3.01 0.26 -6.70
CA LEU A 152 -2.25 1.46 -6.37
C LEU A 152 -3.08 2.73 -6.61
N GLU A 153 -3.67 2.86 -7.80
CA GLU A 153 -4.58 3.95 -8.17
C GLU A 153 -5.70 4.09 -7.13
N THR A 154 -6.36 2.99 -6.81
CA THR A 154 -7.45 2.94 -5.82
C THR A 154 -7.00 3.46 -4.45
N GLU A 155 -5.81 3.08 -3.98
CA GLU A 155 -5.30 3.55 -2.69
C GLU A 155 -4.93 5.04 -2.73
N VAL A 156 -4.40 5.54 -3.85
CA VAL A 156 -4.12 6.98 -4.04
C VAL A 156 -5.41 7.80 -4.03
N VAL A 157 -6.46 7.36 -4.74
CA VAL A 157 -7.78 8.02 -4.72
C VAL A 157 -8.34 8.09 -3.30
N LYS A 158 -8.31 6.98 -2.55
CA LYS A 158 -8.80 6.96 -1.16
C LYS A 158 -7.99 7.88 -0.25
N ALA A 159 -6.69 8.04 -0.49
CA ALA A 159 -5.88 9.00 0.25
C ALA A 159 -6.35 10.45 -0.01
N GLY A 160 -6.60 10.80 -1.28
CA GLY A 160 -7.13 12.10 -1.69
C GLY A 160 -8.54 12.39 -1.15
N ASP A 161 -9.42 11.39 -1.17
CA ASP A 161 -10.76 11.49 -0.59
C ASP A 161 -10.70 11.74 0.92
N ALA A 162 -9.83 11.02 1.63
CA ALA A 162 -9.65 11.21 3.07
C ALA A 162 -9.09 12.60 3.40
N LEU A 163 -8.14 13.12 2.60
CA LEU A 163 -7.65 14.49 2.74
C LEU A 163 -8.76 15.53 2.49
N THR A 164 -9.56 15.33 1.44
CA THR A 164 -10.70 16.22 1.11
C THR A 164 -11.71 16.26 2.26
N GLN A 165 -11.97 15.14 2.93
CA GLN A 165 -12.83 15.10 4.10
C GLN A 165 -12.24 15.89 5.28
N LEU A 166 -10.93 15.77 5.55
CA LEU A 166 -10.26 16.54 6.61
C LEU A 166 -10.34 18.04 6.34
N LYS A 167 -10.04 18.44 5.09
CA LYS A 167 -10.17 19.82 4.61
C LYS A 167 -11.57 20.38 4.82
N ASN A 168 -12.60 19.64 4.39
CA ASN A 168 -14.01 20.07 4.51
C ASN A 168 -14.46 20.17 5.98
N ASN A 169 -13.90 19.35 6.85
CA ASN A 169 -14.19 19.38 8.28
C ASN A 169 -13.34 20.43 9.04
N GLN A 170 -12.47 21.18 8.35
CA GLN A 170 -11.51 22.10 8.94
C GLN A 170 -10.67 21.44 10.04
N ASP A 171 -10.27 20.19 9.82
CA ASP A 171 -9.50 19.42 10.79
C ASP A 171 -8.11 20.05 11.00
N ALA A 172 -7.68 20.15 12.26
CA ALA A 172 -6.40 20.74 12.63
C ALA A 172 -5.19 20.00 12.03
N ASN A 173 -5.35 18.71 11.69
CA ASN A 173 -4.30 17.90 11.09
C ASN A 173 -4.24 18.00 9.56
N THR A 174 -5.11 18.80 8.91
CA THR A 174 -5.14 18.94 7.45
C THR A 174 -3.76 19.26 6.88
N LEU A 175 -3.01 20.20 7.49
CA LEU A 175 -1.67 20.57 7.04
C LEU A 175 -0.67 19.41 7.11
N THR A 176 -0.64 18.72 8.24
CA THR A 176 0.25 17.58 8.46
C THR A 176 -0.03 16.46 7.46
N VAL A 177 -1.31 16.13 7.28
CA VAL A 177 -1.73 15.08 6.35
C VAL A 177 -1.42 15.48 4.91
N ALA A 178 -1.78 16.69 4.49
CA ALA A 178 -1.49 17.18 3.14
C ALA A 178 0.02 17.16 2.84
N SER A 179 0.86 17.62 3.78
CA SER A 179 2.32 17.61 3.63
C SER A 179 2.89 16.20 3.47
N VAL A 180 2.36 15.22 4.21
CA VAL A 180 2.79 13.81 4.10
C VAL A 180 2.32 13.19 2.79
N LEU A 181 1.11 13.53 2.33
CA LEU A 181 0.58 13.08 1.06
C LEU A 181 1.39 13.62 -0.10
N ASP A 182 1.68 14.93 -0.12
CA ASP A 182 2.52 15.59 -1.12
C ASP A 182 3.89 14.88 -1.27
N GLU A 183 4.59 14.67 -0.16
CA GLU A 183 5.90 13.97 -0.16
C GLU A 183 5.80 12.54 -0.70
N LYS A 184 4.81 11.77 -0.22
CA LYS A 184 4.68 10.35 -0.59
C LYS A 184 4.18 10.16 -2.02
N ILE A 185 3.27 11.01 -2.48
CA ILE A 185 2.70 10.93 -3.82
C ILE A 185 3.73 11.40 -4.85
N SER A 186 4.51 12.44 -4.55
CA SER A 186 5.65 12.84 -5.39
C SER A 186 6.66 11.69 -5.56
N THR A 187 6.94 10.93 -4.48
CA THR A 187 7.77 9.73 -4.57
C THR A 187 7.14 8.66 -5.47
N LEU A 188 5.84 8.38 -5.30
CA LEU A 188 5.11 7.42 -6.13
C LEU A 188 5.12 7.82 -7.61
N GLN A 189 4.94 9.09 -7.92
CA GLN A 189 4.95 9.63 -9.28
C GLN A 189 6.32 9.41 -9.94
N ALA A 190 7.42 9.70 -9.21
CA ALA A 190 8.77 9.42 -9.71
C ALA A 190 9.00 7.93 -9.98
N GLU A 191 8.54 7.05 -9.09
CA GLU A 191 8.69 5.60 -9.29
C GLU A 191 7.79 5.08 -10.44
N LEU A 192 6.58 5.64 -10.64
CA LEU A 192 5.69 5.30 -11.77
C LEU A 192 6.27 5.76 -13.11
N ASN A 193 6.83 6.97 -13.17
CA ASN A 193 7.47 7.48 -14.37
C ASN A 193 8.67 6.62 -14.79
N ALA A 194 9.39 6.06 -13.82
CA ALA A 194 10.50 5.14 -14.08
C ALA A 194 10.06 3.79 -14.68
N ILE A 195 8.79 3.39 -14.50
CA ILE A 195 8.25 2.17 -15.10
C ILE A 195 8.00 2.33 -16.61
N GLY A 196 7.54 3.50 -17.05
CA GLY A 196 7.33 3.80 -18.48
C GLY A 196 6.30 2.92 -19.19
N ASP A 197 5.46 2.18 -18.46
CA ASP A 197 4.44 1.29 -19.02
C ASP A 197 3.11 2.04 -19.24
N GLN A 198 2.45 1.76 -20.36
CA GLN A 198 1.11 2.24 -20.67
C GLN A 198 0.10 1.91 -19.56
N SER A 199 0.28 0.78 -18.86
CA SER A 199 -0.57 0.40 -17.73
C SER A 199 -0.49 1.39 -16.55
N ALA A 200 0.63 2.09 -16.39
CA ALA A 200 0.87 3.05 -15.32
C ALA A 200 0.30 4.45 -15.60
N LYS A 201 -0.15 4.73 -16.82
CA LYS A 201 -0.60 6.08 -17.21
C LYS A 201 -1.76 6.60 -16.34
N ASP A 202 -2.79 5.78 -16.15
CA ASP A 202 -3.97 6.15 -15.34
C ASP A 202 -3.58 6.37 -13.87
N ALA A 203 -2.62 5.58 -13.37
CA ALA A 203 -2.06 5.75 -12.03
C ALA A 203 -1.25 7.06 -11.92
N THR A 204 -0.45 7.41 -12.93
CA THR A 204 0.28 8.68 -12.97
C THR A 204 -0.68 9.86 -12.94
N GLU A 205 -1.70 9.88 -13.80
CA GLU A 205 -2.73 10.93 -13.83
C GLU A 205 -3.43 11.07 -12.46
N THR A 206 -3.76 9.94 -11.84
CA THR A 206 -4.37 9.90 -10.50
C THR A 206 -3.42 10.43 -9.42
N THR A 207 -2.14 10.06 -9.45
CA THR A 207 -1.15 10.60 -8.50
C THR A 207 -0.97 12.09 -8.66
N THR A 208 -0.89 12.61 -9.88
CA THR A 208 -0.81 14.05 -10.16
C THR A 208 -2.04 14.78 -9.61
N ALA A 209 -3.24 14.26 -9.83
CA ALA A 209 -4.48 14.86 -9.32
C ALA A 209 -4.51 14.93 -7.79
N VAL A 210 -4.09 13.87 -7.09
CA VAL A 210 -4.06 13.87 -5.62
C VAL A 210 -2.92 14.72 -5.07
N SER A 211 -1.75 14.76 -5.74
CA SER A 211 -0.66 15.68 -5.40
C SER A 211 -1.12 17.13 -5.45
N ASN A 212 -1.77 17.53 -6.56
CA ASN A 212 -2.35 18.86 -6.72
C ASN A 212 -3.37 19.20 -5.62
N SER A 213 -4.23 18.25 -5.25
CA SER A 213 -5.19 18.41 -4.15
C SER A 213 -4.50 18.59 -2.79
N ALA A 214 -3.39 17.90 -2.55
CA ALA A 214 -2.58 18.07 -1.34
C ALA A 214 -1.95 19.46 -1.28
N VAL A 215 -1.35 19.93 -2.38
CA VAL A 215 -0.80 21.28 -2.48
C VAL A 215 -1.88 22.34 -2.29
N ASP A 216 -3.06 22.16 -2.88
CA ASP A 216 -4.21 23.04 -2.66
C ASP A 216 -4.64 23.10 -1.19
N ALA A 217 -4.62 21.96 -0.49
CA ALA A 217 -4.91 21.92 0.94
C ALA A 217 -3.83 22.66 1.78
N ILE A 218 -2.55 22.54 1.41
CA ILE A 218 -1.45 23.28 2.05
C ILE A 218 -1.63 24.79 1.83
N MET A 219 -1.91 25.21 0.60
CA MET A 219 -2.18 26.61 0.25
C MET A 219 -3.36 27.18 1.03
N ASP A 220 -4.48 26.46 1.07
CA ASP A 220 -5.68 26.91 1.80
C ASP A 220 -5.40 27.11 3.30
N VAL A 221 -4.63 26.20 3.92
CA VAL A 221 -4.23 26.35 5.32
C VAL A 221 -3.24 27.51 5.50
N HIS A 222 -2.32 27.71 4.56
CA HIS A 222 -1.37 28.82 4.62
C HIS A 222 -2.07 30.18 4.53
N GLU A 223 -2.99 30.34 3.58
CA GLU A 223 -3.77 31.58 3.41
C GLU A 223 -4.67 31.89 4.62
N GLN A 224 -5.15 30.86 5.32
CA GLN A 224 -5.99 31.05 6.50
C GLN A 224 -5.21 31.34 7.78
N THR A 225 -4.03 30.75 7.93
CA THR A 225 -3.31 30.72 9.22
C THR A 225 -1.98 31.48 9.22
N GLU A 226 -1.37 31.66 8.05
CA GLU A 226 -0.05 32.29 7.83
C GLU A 226 1.03 31.78 8.81
N THR A 227 0.94 30.51 9.21
CA THR A 227 1.88 29.92 10.17
C THR A 227 3.22 29.61 9.53
N GLN A 228 4.30 29.63 10.32
CA GLN A 228 5.63 29.22 9.86
C GLN A 228 5.62 27.78 9.31
N GLU A 229 4.86 26.87 9.93
CA GLU A 229 4.76 25.48 9.51
C GLU A 229 4.13 25.35 8.12
N SER A 230 3.02 26.04 7.87
CA SER A 230 2.38 26.06 6.54
C SER A 230 3.28 26.68 5.47
N GLY A 231 4.04 27.73 5.80
CA GLY A 231 5.01 28.32 4.87
C GLY A 231 6.17 27.37 4.53
N VAL A 232 6.65 26.58 5.50
CA VAL A 232 7.69 25.55 5.27
C VAL A 232 7.15 24.42 4.39
N ALA A 233 5.92 23.96 4.63
CA ALA A 233 5.27 22.95 3.80
C ALA A 233 5.13 23.45 2.35
N LEU A 234 4.61 24.66 2.17
CA LEU A 234 4.40 25.25 0.85
C LEU A 234 5.70 25.44 0.07
N ASN A 235 6.75 25.94 0.73
CA ASN A 235 8.08 26.07 0.11
C ASN A 235 8.70 24.72 -0.26
N ARG A 236 8.41 23.65 0.50
CA ARG A 236 8.85 22.29 0.17
C ARG A 236 8.14 21.80 -1.09
N SER A 237 6.81 21.85 -1.11
CA SER A 237 6.01 21.41 -2.27
C SER A 237 6.40 22.16 -3.54
N PHE A 238 6.52 23.50 -3.45
CA PHE A 238 6.96 24.32 -4.58
C PHE A 238 8.36 23.92 -5.07
N LYS A 239 9.32 23.75 -4.16
CA LYS A 239 10.69 23.38 -4.54
C LYS A 239 10.71 22.00 -5.21
N ASN A 240 9.92 21.06 -4.73
CA ASN A 240 9.85 19.71 -5.29
C ASN A 240 9.32 19.77 -6.73
N GLU A 241 8.16 20.38 -6.96
CA GLU A 241 7.57 20.53 -8.30
C GLU A 241 8.48 21.32 -9.26
N TYR A 242 9.05 22.44 -8.77
CA TYR A 242 9.99 23.23 -9.57
C TYR A 242 11.22 22.41 -10.00
N THR A 243 11.76 21.59 -9.10
CA THR A 243 12.94 20.77 -9.39
C THR A 243 12.60 19.67 -10.39
N ASP A 244 11.48 18.98 -10.20
CA ASP A 244 11.00 17.93 -11.11
C ASP A 244 10.82 18.47 -12.54
N LEU A 245 10.12 19.60 -12.69
CA LEU A 245 9.90 20.21 -14.01
C LEU A 245 11.19 20.67 -14.67
N ARG A 246 12.16 21.18 -13.91
CA ARG A 246 13.49 21.57 -14.42
C ARG A 246 14.30 20.37 -14.92
N GLU A 247 14.23 19.25 -14.21
CA GLU A 247 14.89 18.00 -14.61
C GLU A 247 14.27 17.46 -15.90
N ARG A 248 12.93 17.46 -16.00
CA ARG A 248 12.21 17.03 -17.21
C ARG A 248 12.47 17.93 -18.41
N GLN A 249 12.49 19.24 -18.25
CA GLN A 249 12.90 20.19 -19.30
C GLN A 249 14.29 19.88 -19.85
N THR A 250 15.25 19.62 -18.95
CA THR A 250 16.62 19.28 -19.34
C THR A 250 16.66 17.97 -20.12
N PHE A 251 15.90 16.98 -19.67
CA PHE A 251 15.79 15.68 -20.31
C PHE A 251 15.16 15.77 -21.71
N ASP A 252 14.01 16.44 -21.85
CA ASP A 252 13.31 16.60 -23.12
C ASP A 252 14.12 17.42 -24.14
N THR A 253 14.82 18.46 -23.67
CA THR A 253 15.76 19.21 -24.52
C THR A 253 16.83 18.28 -25.10
N GLY A 254 17.41 17.40 -24.26
CA GLY A 254 18.39 16.42 -24.68
C GLY A 254 17.83 15.40 -25.68
N ARG A 255 16.60 14.94 -25.48
CA ARG A 255 15.89 14.04 -26.41
C ARG A 255 15.68 14.68 -27.77
N VAL A 256 15.15 15.91 -27.81
CA VAL A 256 14.95 16.65 -29.06
C VAL A 256 16.26 16.83 -29.82
N GLN A 257 17.35 17.17 -29.12
CA GLN A 257 18.68 17.28 -29.73
C GLN A 257 19.16 15.96 -30.32
N THR A 258 18.96 14.86 -29.60
CA THR A 258 19.35 13.50 -30.05
C THR A 258 18.56 13.08 -31.28
N ILE A 259 17.23 13.23 -31.26
CA ILE A 259 16.36 12.96 -32.40
C ILE A 259 16.78 13.79 -33.61
N SER A 260 17.05 15.09 -33.41
CA SER A 260 17.50 15.96 -34.49
C SER A 260 18.82 15.51 -35.10
N ALA A 261 19.78 15.07 -34.27
CA ALA A 261 21.04 14.53 -34.74
C ALA A 261 20.85 13.24 -35.57
N ILE A 262 20.06 12.29 -35.09
CA ILE A 262 19.79 11.01 -35.76
C ILE A 262 19.13 11.23 -37.14
N ILE A 263 18.12 12.11 -37.21
CA ILE A 263 17.41 12.41 -38.45
C ILE A 263 18.36 13.03 -39.48
N ASN A 264 19.23 13.95 -39.04
CA ASN A 264 20.22 14.59 -39.90
C ASN A 264 21.32 13.63 -40.37
N GLU A 265 21.78 12.71 -39.52
CA GLU A 265 22.86 11.76 -39.83
C GLU A 265 22.41 10.66 -40.79
N ASN A 266 21.20 10.11 -40.59
CA ASN A 266 20.68 8.98 -41.37
C ASN A 266 19.83 9.41 -42.58
N ALA A 267 19.77 10.72 -42.86
CA ALA A 267 18.96 11.32 -43.93
C ALA A 267 17.51 10.78 -43.95
N ILE A 268 16.91 10.66 -42.77
CA ILE A 268 15.57 10.09 -42.63
C ILE A 268 14.54 11.11 -43.09
N GLU A 269 14.21 11.08 -44.38
CA GLU A 269 13.21 11.97 -44.95
C GLU A 269 11.78 11.53 -44.58
N GLY A 270 10.92 12.49 -44.25
CA GLY A 270 9.48 12.29 -44.14
C GLY A 270 8.93 11.91 -42.77
N ILE A 271 9.77 11.62 -41.76
CA ILE A 271 9.29 11.39 -40.37
C ILE A 271 8.96 12.71 -39.67
N LEU A 272 9.86 13.70 -39.75
CA LEU A 272 9.66 15.02 -39.19
C LEU A 272 10.18 16.09 -40.14
N SER A 273 9.45 17.19 -40.23
CA SER A 273 9.97 18.40 -40.85
C SER A 273 10.90 19.13 -39.88
N GLY A 274 11.83 19.93 -40.39
CA GLY A 274 12.63 20.83 -39.55
C GLY A 274 11.76 21.77 -38.71
N ASP A 275 10.58 22.13 -39.23
CA ASP A 275 9.59 22.96 -38.52
C ASP A 275 9.00 22.23 -37.29
N ASP A 276 8.85 20.91 -37.33
CA ASP A 276 8.33 20.14 -36.19
C ASP A 276 9.32 20.11 -35.02
N ILE A 277 10.62 19.98 -35.32
CA ILE A 277 11.70 20.01 -34.32
C ILE A 277 11.79 21.42 -33.70
N LEU A 278 11.76 22.46 -34.54
CA LEU A 278 11.76 23.85 -34.05
C LEU A 278 10.54 24.15 -33.17
N ARG A 279 9.37 23.59 -33.53
CA ARG A 279 8.17 23.73 -32.72
C ARG A 279 8.31 23.04 -31.36
N LEU A 280 8.86 21.82 -31.30
CA LEU A 280 9.11 21.13 -30.02
C LEU A 280 10.09 21.93 -29.14
N GLN A 281 11.18 22.44 -29.73
CA GLN A 281 12.14 23.29 -29.00
C GLN A 281 11.46 24.55 -28.44
N PHE A 282 10.64 25.22 -29.27
CA PHE A 282 9.89 26.39 -28.84
C PHE A 282 8.91 26.09 -27.69
N GLU A 283 8.18 24.97 -27.76
CA GLU A 283 7.25 24.55 -26.70
C GLU A 283 8.00 24.23 -25.38
N ILE A 284 9.21 23.63 -25.45
CA ILE A 284 10.07 23.40 -24.27
C ILE A 284 10.59 24.73 -23.69
N ASP A 285 11.04 25.65 -24.55
CA ASP A 285 11.52 26.96 -24.12
C ASP A 285 10.39 27.76 -23.43
N GLN A 286 9.18 27.70 -23.97
CA GLN A 286 8.01 28.33 -23.35
C GLN A 286 7.72 27.76 -21.96
N ALA A 287 7.69 26.43 -21.82
CA ALA A 287 7.51 25.80 -20.50
C ALA A 287 8.65 26.18 -19.51
N THR A 288 9.87 26.39 -20.02
CA THR A 288 11.03 26.82 -19.23
C THR A 288 10.86 28.25 -18.68
N ASP A 289 10.30 29.13 -19.51
CA ASP A 289 9.95 30.49 -19.11
C ASP A 289 8.82 30.49 -18.08
N ASP A 290 7.78 29.68 -18.26
CA ASP A 290 6.66 29.54 -17.31
C ASP A 290 7.16 29.08 -15.92
N VAL A 291 8.07 28.09 -15.87
CA VAL A 291 8.70 27.64 -14.61
C VAL A 291 9.55 28.74 -13.96
N ALA A 292 10.23 29.58 -14.75
CA ALA A 292 10.97 30.73 -14.22
C ALA A 292 10.04 31.82 -13.67
N GLU A 293 8.93 32.09 -14.36
CA GLU A 293 7.91 33.04 -13.91
C GLU A 293 7.23 32.56 -12.63
N ALA A 294 6.95 31.25 -12.51
CA ALA A 294 6.42 30.64 -11.30
C ALA A 294 7.33 30.92 -10.08
N MET A 295 8.65 30.81 -10.23
CA MET A 295 9.61 31.13 -9.14
C MET A 295 9.54 32.59 -8.72
N ASN A 296 9.42 33.52 -9.69
CA ASN A 296 9.29 34.94 -9.39
C ASN A 296 7.95 35.25 -8.70
N SER A 297 6.86 34.63 -9.16
CA SER A 297 5.53 34.73 -8.58
C SER A 297 5.50 34.20 -7.14
N PHE A 298 6.12 33.03 -6.90
CA PHE A 298 6.25 32.43 -5.58
C PHE A 298 7.04 33.34 -4.63
N ALA A 299 8.16 33.89 -5.08
CA ALA A 299 8.97 34.83 -4.30
C ALA A 299 8.23 36.14 -3.96
N ALA A 300 7.26 36.54 -4.78
CA ALA A 300 6.37 37.68 -4.52
C ALA A 300 5.19 37.35 -3.58
N GLY A 301 5.06 36.09 -3.13
CA GLY A 301 3.95 35.62 -2.29
C GLY A 301 2.66 35.29 -3.06
N ALA A 302 2.70 35.27 -4.39
CA ALA A 302 1.56 34.92 -5.24
C ALA A 302 1.48 33.40 -5.43
N TYR A 303 1.32 32.66 -4.33
CA TYR A 303 1.47 31.20 -4.29
C TYR A 303 0.56 30.46 -5.27
N ARG A 304 -0.75 30.78 -5.33
CA ARG A 304 -1.68 30.13 -6.27
C ARG A 304 -1.24 30.31 -7.71
N GLY A 305 -0.94 31.55 -8.10
CA GLY A 305 -0.47 31.84 -9.45
C GLY A 305 0.83 31.13 -9.79
N ALA A 306 1.73 30.97 -8.82
CA ALA A 306 2.95 30.20 -9.00
C ALA A 306 2.69 28.71 -9.26
N PHE A 307 1.83 28.06 -8.45
CA PHE A 307 1.48 26.64 -8.66
C PHE A 307 0.67 26.42 -9.93
N ASP A 308 -0.21 27.35 -10.30
CA ASP A 308 -0.95 27.27 -11.57
C ASP A 308 0.01 27.33 -12.76
N MET A 309 1.03 28.21 -12.75
CA MET A 309 2.09 28.24 -13.76
C MET A 309 2.89 26.93 -13.81
N LEU A 310 3.22 26.32 -12.66
CA LEU A 310 3.90 25.02 -12.62
C LEU A 310 3.03 23.91 -13.26
N ARG A 311 1.72 23.89 -12.99
CA ARG A 311 0.78 22.92 -13.58
C ARG A 311 0.60 23.09 -15.09
N ASP A 312 0.57 24.33 -15.57
CA ASP A 312 0.50 24.63 -17.00
C ASP A 312 1.78 24.17 -17.72
N ALA A 313 2.95 24.42 -17.11
CA ALA A 313 4.23 23.92 -17.59
C ALA A 313 4.29 22.39 -17.58
N ASP A 314 3.83 21.73 -16.52
CA ASP A 314 3.74 20.27 -16.41
C ASP A 314 2.90 19.66 -17.54
N THR A 315 1.71 20.21 -17.76
CA THR A 315 0.80 19.76 -18.83
C THR A 315 1.45 19.91 -20.21
N THR A 316 2.19 20.99 -20.43
CA THR A 316 2.91 21.25 -21.68
C THR A 316 4.02 20.22 -21.89
N LEU A 317 4.83 19.95 -20.86
CA LEU A 317 5.91 18.96 -20.92
C LEU A 317 5.38 17.54 -21.14
N LEU A 318 4.31 17.12 -20.45
CA LEU A 318 3.67 15.82 -20.70
C LEU A 318 3.22 15.67 -22.16
N GLY A 319 2.69 16.74 -22.75
CA GLY A 319 2.32 16.77 -24.16
C GLY A 319 3.53 16.62 -25.09
N ILE A 320 4.64 17.28 -24.77
CA ILE A 320 5.91 17.17 -25.50
C ILE A 320 6.47 15.75 -25.40
N GLU A 321 6.56 15.19 -24.18
CA GLU A 321 7.06 13.83 -23.92
C GLU A 321 6.30 12.77 -24.72
N ALA A 322 4.97 12.87 -24.78
CA ALA A 322 4.14 11.96 -25.58
C ALA A 322 4.42 12.07 -27.09
N ARG A 323 4.65 13.29 -27.60
CA ARG A 323 5.05 13.50 -29.00
C ARG A 323 6.44 12.94 -29.27
N LEU A 324 7.39 13.17 -28.37
CA LEU A 324 8.76 12.64 -28.48
C LEU A 324 8.76 11.12 -28.51
N ALA A 325 7.99 10.45 -27.65
CA ALA A 325 7.87 8.99 -27.66
C ALA A 325 7.36 8.46 -29.01
N SER A 326 6.34 9.09 -29.59
CA SER A 326 5.82 8.72 -30.91
C SER A 326 6.83 8.95 -32.04
N ILE A 327 7.64 9.99 -31.94
CA ILE A 327 8.71 10.28 -32.90
C ILE A 327 9.81 9.23 -32.80
N GLU A 328 10.24 8.90 -31.59
CA GLU A 328 11.28 7.89 -31.33
C GLU A 328 10.85 6.53 -31.88
N GLU A 329 9.60 6.11 -31.69
CA GLU A 329 9.05 4.89 -32.29
C GLU A 329 9.15 4.88 -33.81
N GLN A 330 8.80 6.00 -34.47
CA GLN A 330 8.89 6.13 -35.92
C GLN A 330 10.33 6.09 -36.41
N VAL A 331 11.25 6.80 -35.74
CA VAL A 331 12.68 6.80 -36.06
C VAL A 331 13.25 5.39 -35.95
N MET A 332 12.97 4.68 -34.85
CA MET A 332 13.45 3.30 -34.66
C MET A 332 12.87 2.34 -35.70
N THR A 333 11.60 2.51 -36.08
CA THR A 333 10.99 1.71 -37.15
C THR A 333 11.72 1.90 -38.48
N VAL A 334 12.06 3.14 -38.85
CA VAL A 334 12.76 3.41 -40.12
C VAL A 334 14.22 2.93 -40.09
N LEU A 335 14.92 3.11 -38.98
CA LEU A 335 16.30 2.61 -38.82
C LEU A 335 16.37 1.08 -38.97
N ASN A 336 15.46 0.35 -38.33
CA ASN A 336 15.40 -1.12 -38.47
C ASN A 336 15.12 -1.54 -39.93
N LEU A 337 14.27 -0.80 -40.66
CA LEU A 337 14.02 -1.07 -42.07
C LEU A 337 15.22 -0.78 -42.97
N GLN A 338 16.08 0.17 -42.61
CA GLN A 338 17.32 0.45 -43.34
C GLN A 338 18.36 -0.66 -43.10
N GLU A 339 18.51 -1.11 -41.86
CA GLU A 339 19.42 -2.23 -41.50
C GLU A 339 19.03 -3.52 -42.25
N ASP A 340 17.74 -3.86 -42.28
CA ASP A 340 17.19 -4.99 -43.04
C ASP A 340 17.47 -4.90 -44.55
N VAL A 341 17.62 -3.68 -45.09
CA VAL A 341 17.91 -3.45 -46.51
C VAL A 341 19.41 -3.54 -46.76
N GLU A 342 20.24 -2.97 -45.89
CA GLU A 342 21.70 -3.08 -45.99
C GLU A 342 22.16 -4.54 -45.90
N GLU A 343 21.61 -5.32 -44.96
CA GLU A 343 21.92 -6.76 -44.82
C GLU A 343 21.54 -7.54 -46.09
N LYS A 344 20.37 -7.26 -46.68
CA LYS A 344 19.93 -7.90 -47.93
C LYS A 344 20.77 -7.49 -49.14
N VAL A 345 21.27 -6.25 -49.18
CA VAL A 345 22.14 -5.81 -50.27
C VAL A 345 23.50 -6.49 -50.15
N GLU A 346 24.04 -6.65 -48.94
CA GLU A 346 25.29 -7.37 -48.69
C GLU A 346 25.18 -8.85 -49.09
N GLU A 347 24.08 -9.53 -48.73
CA GLU A 347 23.81 -10.92 -49.14
C GLU A 347 23.76 -11.09 -50.68
N VAL A 348 23.11 -10.15 -51.39
CA VAL A 348 23.02 -10.18 -52.86
C VAL A 348 24.37 -9.89 -53.52
N VAL A 349 25.18 -9.00 -52.95
CA VAL A 349 26.52 -8.69 -53.49
C VAL A 349 27.45 -9.90 -53.36
N GLU A 350 27.43 -10.60 -52.21
CA GLU A 350 28.20 -11.83 -52.02
C GLU A 350 27.75 -12.94 -53.00
N GLU A 351 26.43 -13.09 -53.26
CA GLU A 351 25.93 -14.10 -54.20
C GLU A 351 26.37 -13.81 -55.65
N VAL A 352 26.39 -12.54 -56.07
CA VAL A 352 26.84 -12.14 -57.42
C VAL A 352 28.33 -12.39 -57.62
N GLU A 353 29.16 -12.12 -56.61
CA GLU A 353 30.63 -12.33 -56.70
C GLU A 353 30.98 -13.82 -56.85
N ILE A 354 30.25 -14.72 -56.16
CA ILE A 354 30.43 -16.18 -56.28
C ILE A 354 30.02 -16.69 -57.68
N VAL A 355 29.05 -16.05 -58.34
CA VAL A 355 28.63 -16.44 -59.70
C VAL A 355 29.67 -16.01 -60.74
N GLU A 356 30.29 -14.84 -60.60
CA GLU A 356 31.34 -14.38 -61.52
C GLU A 356 32.63 -15.22 -61.41
N GLU A 357 33.06 -15.61 -60.19
CA GLU A 357 34.25 -16.44 -60.00
C GLU A 357 34.07 -17.87 -60.59
N ASN A 358 32.86 -18.42 -60.53
CA ASN A 358 32.56 -19.72 -61.15
C ASN A 358 32.52 -19.67 -62.69
N GLN A 359 32.14 -18.53 -63.30
CA GLN A 359 32.13 -18.37 -64.76
C GLN A 359 33.54 -18.19 -65.36
N GLU A 360 34.49 -17.60 -64.63
CA GLU A 360 35.88 -17.52 -65.10
C GLU A 360 36.60 -18.88 -65.07
N ASN A 361 36.24 -19.77 -64.15
CA ASN A 361 36.83 -21.12 -64.09
C ASN A 361 36.34 -22.07 -65.21
N GLU A 362 35.12 -21.90 -65.74
CA GLU A 362 34.61 -22.71 -66.87
C GLU A 362 35.16 -22.27 -68.24
N SER A 363 35.65 -21.03 -68.38
CA SER A 363 36.23 -20.49 -69.63
C SER A 363 37.67 -20.99 -69.91
N SER A 364 38.28 -21.69 -68.94
CA SER A 364 39.68 -22.14 -68.99
C SER A 364 39.88 -23.54 -69.55
N ASP A 365 38.95 -24.07 -70.36
CA ASP A 365 39.15 -25.37 -71.01
C ASP A 365 40.09 -25.20 -72.23
N PRO A 366 41.33 -25.73 -72.19
CA PRO A 366 42.32 -25.48 -73.23
C PRO A 366 41.88 -26.09 -74.54
N GLN A 367 41.70 -25.24 -75.56
CA GLN A 367 41.41 -25.68 -76.92
C GLN A 367 42.47 -26.71 -77.37
N ILE A 368 42.00 -27.94 -77.54
CA ILE A 368 42.74 -29.04 -78.16
C ILE A 368 42.96 -28.69 -79.63
N THR A 369 44.14 -28.17 -79.96
CA THR A 369 44.63 -28.05 -81.34
C THR A 369 44.74 -29.43 -81.98
N GLN A 370 44.06 -29.62 -83.11
CA GLN A 370 44.11 -30.80 -83.98
C GLN A 370 45.41 -30.90 -84.76
#